data_AF-A0A953Z047-F1
#
_entry.id   AF-A0A953Z047-F1
#
_cell.length_a   1.000
_cell.length_b   1.000
_cell.length_c   1.000
_cell.angle_alpha   90.00
_cell.angle_beta   90.00
_cell.angle_gamma   90.00
#
_symmetry.space_group_name_H-M   'P 1'
#
loop_
_entity.id
_entity.type
_entity.pdbx_description
1 polymer ?
#
loop_
_entity_poly.entity_id
_entity_poly.type
_entity_poly.pdbx_seq_one_letter_code
_entity_poly.pdbx_strand_id
1 'polypeptide(L)' 'MVDDNFALEKFRKLYSHYFVEVRLHKGANGETEILGMYNKPRFKRDWIPNHFCRRPVRCVRIETAQPATPTPAVGA' A
#
# COMPACT_ATOMS: atom_id res chain seq x y z
N MET A 1 -0.80 5.35 25.40
CA MET A 1 -1.44 4.62 24.28
C MET A 1 -0.75 5.07 23.00
N VAL A 2 -0.44 4.16 22.08
CA VAL A 2 0.08 4.56 20.77
C VAL A 2 -1.12 4.98 19.92
N ASP A 3 -1.14 6.23 19.47
CA ASP A 3 -2.21 6.78 18.64
C ASP A 3 -2.08 6.32 17.18
N ASP A 4 -3.19 6.29 16.45
CA ASP A 4 -3.23 5.83 15.05
C ASP A 4 -2.34 6.68 14.14
N ASN A 5 -2.35 7.99 14.37
CA ASN A 5 -1.49 8.92 13.64
C ASN A 5 -0.01 8.69 13.94
N PHE A 6 0.34 8.39 15.20
CA PHE A 6 1.74 8.11 15.55
C PHE A 6 2.24 6.83 14.87
N ALA A 7 1.41 5.78 14.83
CA ALA A 7 1.74 4.54 14.15
C ALA A 7 1.93 4.76 12.63
N LEU A 8 1.05 5.55 12.01
CA LEU A 8 1.15 5.91 10.60
C LEU A 8 2.42 6.71 10.29
N GLU A 9 2.70 7.76 11.06
CA GLU A 9 3.88 8.61 10.85
C GLU A 9 5.19 7.83 11.00
N LYS A 10 5.29 6.99 12.04
CA LYS A 10 6.44 6.09 12.22
C LYS A 10 6.60 5.11 11.06
N PHE A 11 5.51 4.50 10.60
CA PHE A 11 5.54 3.57 9.48
C PHE A 11 6.01 4.28 8.20
N ARG A 12 5.46 5.47 7.91
CA ARG A 12 5.86 6.28 6.77
C ARG A 12 7.35 6.64 6.85
N LYS A 13 7.85 7.02 8.02
CA LYS A 13 9.26 7.38 8.21
C LYS A 13 10.22 6.19 7.98
N LEU A 14 9.83 5.00 8.42
CA LEU A 14 10.67 3.79 8.32
C LEU A 14 10.60 3.12 6.95
N TYR A 15 9.47 3.21 6.26
CA TYR A 15 9.20 2.42 5.05
C TYR A 15 8.81 3.26 3.81
N SER A 16 8.94 4.58 3.85
CA SER A 16 8.63 5.48 2.71
C SER A 16 9.35 5.11 1.41
N HIS A 17 10.54 4.51 1.49
CA HIS A 17 11.31 4.09 0.31
C HIS A 17 10.73 2.84 -0.38
N TYR A 18 9.81 2.14 0.28
CA TYR A 18 9.12 0.96 -0.25
C TYR A 18 7.72 1.27 -0.74
N PHE A 19 7.02 2.20 -0.08
CA PHE A 19 5.62 2.53 -0.37
C PHE A 19 5.50 3.88 -1.05
N VAL A 20 4.69 3.93 -2.11
CA VAL A 20 4.33 5.15 -2.83
C VAL A 20 3.33 5.96 -2.02
N GLU A 21 2.40 5.28 -1.34
CA GLU A 21 1.41 5.89 -0.47
C GLU A 21 1.22 5.03 0.79
N VAL A 22 1.04 5.67 1.95
CA VAL A 22 0.65 4.97 3.19
C VAL A 22 -0.44 5.80 3.84
N ARG A 23 -1.55 5.16 4.24
CA ARG A 23 -2.69 5.81 4.88
C ARG A 23 -3.38 4.88 5.88
N LEU A 24 -4.18 5.46 6.77
CA LEU A 24 -5.10 4.68 7.60
C LEU A 24 -6.35 4.34 6.80
N HIS A 25 -6.83 3.12 6.95
CA HIS A 25 -8.02 2.59 6.30
C HIS A 25 -8.88 1.86 7.33
N LYS A 26 -10.21 1.90 7.17
CA LYS A 26 -11.11 1.05 7.95
C LYS A 26 -11.34 -0.25 7.20
N GLY A 27 -10.86 -1.35 7.76
CA GLY A 27 -11.02 -2.67 7.18
C GLY A 27 -12.46 -3.18 7.22
N ALA A 28 -12.70 -4.31 6.55
CA ALA A 28 -14.04 -4.91 6.42
C ALA A 28 -14.68 -5.26 7.78
N ASN A 29 -13.87 -5.49 8.81
CA ASN A 29 -14.33 -5.81 10.17
C ASN A 29 -14.51 -4.57 11.07
N GLY A 30 -14.35 -3.35 10.52
CA GLY A 30 -14.43 -2.08 11.26
C GLY A 30 -13.15 -1.67 12.00
N GLU A 31 -12.09 -2.47 11.92
CA GLU A 31 -10.79 -2.17 12.53
C GLU A 31 -9.98 -1.17 11.69
N THR A 32 -9.26 -0.27 12.35
CA THR A 32 -8.31 0.64 11.68
C THR A 32 -7.04 -0.10 11.32
N GLU A 33 -6.72 -0.18 10.03
CA GLU A 33 -5.53 -0.80 9.46
C GLU A 33 -4.64 0.23 8.73
N ILE A 34 -3.33 -0.01 8.72
CA ILE A 34 -2.37 0.78 7.93
C ILE A 34 -2.32 0.18 6.53
N LEU A 35 -2.77 0.95 5.54
CA LEU A 35 -2.73 0.57 4.14
C LEU A 35 -1.49 1.18 3.46
N GLY A 36 -0.55 0.33 3.03
CA GLY A 36 0.64 0.72 2.27
C GLY A 36 0.54 0.30 0.80
N MET A 37 0.62 1.26 -0.11
CA MET A 37 0.60 1.02 -1.56
C MET A 37 2.00 1.05 -2.14
N TYR A 38 2.37 0.09 -3.00
CA TYR A 38 3.70 0.01 -3.60
C TYR A 38 3.64 -0.32 -5.10
N ASN A 39 4.61 0.18 -5.87
CA ASN A 39 4.72 -0.05 -7.32
C ASN A 39 6.04 -0.76 -7.71
N LYS A 40 6.75 -1.37 -6.75
CA LYS A 40 8.02 -2.05 -7.07
C LYS A 40 7.77 -3.46 -7.60
N PRO A 41 8.18 -3.79 -8.85
CA PRO A 41 7.92 -5.09 -9.46
C PRO A 41 8.66 -6.25 -8.78
N ARG A 42 9.72 -5.96 -8.01
CA ARG A 42 10.49 -6.93 -7.21
C ARG A 42 9.96 -7.16 -5.80
N PHE A 43 8.91 -6.46 -5.35
CA PHE A 43 8.29 -6.74 -4.05
C PHE A 43 7.44 -8.02 -4.15
N LYS A 44 8.10 -9.18 -3.98
CA LYS A 44 7.51 -10.50 -3.77
C LYS A 44 7.94 -11.01 -2.38
N ARG A 45 7.41 -10.44 -1.28
CA ARG A 45 7.65 -10.87 0.14
C ARG A 45 9.13 -10.70 0.62
N ASP A 46 9.47 -10.55 1.90
CA ASP A 46 9.06 -11.37 3.06
C ASP A 46 8.92 -10.65 4.41
N TRP A 47 9.34 -9.39 4.58
CA TRP A 47 9.35 -8.75 5.90
C TRP A 47 8.59 -7.41 5.91
N ILE A 48 7.29 -7.45 5.67
CA ILE A 48 6.42 -6.34 6.06
C ILE A 48 5.62 -6.82 7.26
N PRO A 49 5.69 -6.12 8.41
CA PRO A 49 5.04 -6.57 9.61
C PRO A 49 3.53 -6.63 9.39
N ASN A 50 2.91 -7.81 9.57
CA ASN A 50 1.45 -7.95 9.56
C ASN A 50 0.79 -7.06 10.62
N HIS A 51 1.55 -6.69 11.67
CA HIS A 51 1.14 -5.76 12.70
C HIS A 51 2.27 -4.75 13.01
N PHE A 52 1.99 -3.46 12.90
CA PHE A 52 2.89 -2.38 13.31
C PHE A 52 2.26 -1.58 14.45
N CYS A 53 2.95 -1.43 15.58
CA CYS A 53 2.40 -0.76 16.78
C CYS A 53 1.02 -1.29 17.21
N ARG A 54 0.80 -2.62 17.12
CA ARG A 54 -0.50 -3.31 17.38
C ARG A 54 -1.62 -2.96 16.38
N ARG A 55 -1.30 -2.37 15.23
CA ARG A 55 -2.24 -2.13 14.14
C ARG A 55 -1.99 -3.10 12.98
N PRO A 56 -3.03 -3.71 12.42
CA PRO A 56 -2.89 -4.53 11.22
C PRO A 56 -2.34 -3.68 10.07
N VAL A 57 -1.47 -4.26 9.26
CA VAL A 57 -0.88 -3.62 8.07
C VAL A 57 -1.29 -4.41 6.84
N ARG A 58 -1.81 -3.70 5.84
CA ARG A 58 -2.19 -4.27 4.56
C ARG A 58 -1.40 -3.61 3.45
N CYS A 59 -0.81 -4.42 2.59
CA CYS A 59 -0.01 -3.94 1.48
C CYS A 59 -0.67 -4.27 0.15
N VAL A 60 -0.82 -3.26 -0.70
CA VAL A 60 -1.46 -3.39 -2.00
C VAL A 60 -0.49 -2.96 -3.08
N ARG A 61 -0.25 -3.84 -4.05
CA ARG A 61 0.50 -3.48 -5.23
C ARG A 61 -0.38 -2.61 -6.13
N ILE A 62 0.06 -1.40 -6.42
CA ILE A 62 -0.53 -0.62 -7.50
C ILE A 62 0.05 -1.22 -8.78
N GLU A 63 -0.72 -2.06 -9.45
CA GLU A 63 -0.48 -2.28 -10.87
C GLU A 63 -0.78 -0.94 -11.52
N THR A 64 0.26 -0.17 -11.87
CA THR A 64 0.07 0.98 -12.76
C THR A 64 -0.68 0.41 -13.95
N ALA A 65 -1.95 0.80 -14.09
CA ALA A 65 -2.73 0.51 -15.28
C ALA A 65 -1.83 0.90 -16.44
N GLN A 66 -1.37 -0.09 -17.20
CA GLN A 66 -0.68 0.19 -18.45
C GLN A 66 -1.62 1.12 -19.21
N PRO A 67 -1.14 2.25 -19.76
CA PRO A 67 -1.98 3.04 -20.63
C PRO A 67 -2.49 2.08 -21.69
N ALA A 68 -3.82 1.90 -21.74
CA ALA A 68 -4.48 1.05 -22.72
C ALA A 68 -3.91 1.46 -24.07
N THR A 69 -3.13 0.56 -24.67
CA THR A 69 -2.53 0.80 -25.97
C THR A 69 -3.68 1.13 -26.90
N PRO A 70 -3.74 2.31 -27.55
CA PRO A 70 -4.79 2.58 -28.51
C PRO A 70 -4.65 1.50 -29.59
N THR A 71 -5.64 0.62 -29.65
CA THR A 71 -5.72 -0.39 -30.71
C THR A 71 -5.69 0.38 -32.02
N PRO A 72 -4.74 0.14 -32.94
CA PRO A 72 -4.83 0.74 -34.26
C PRO A 72 -6.09 0.16 -34.90
N ALA A 73 -7.08 1.01 -35.13
CA ALA A 73 -8.20 0.68 -35.99
C ALA A 73 -7.62 0.48 -37.41
N VAL A 74 -7.31 -0.78 -37.73
CA VAL A 74 -7.07 -1.23 -39.09
C VAL A 74 -8.37 -0.97 -39.86
N GLY A 75 -8.24 -0.20 -40.94
CA GLY A 75 -9.36 0.21 -41.77
C GLY A 75 -10.09 -0.96 -42.42
N ALA A 76 -11.35 -0.69 -42.77
CA ALA A 76 -12.11 -1.34 -43.82
C ALA A 76 -13.10 -0.30 -44.37
#